data_AF-A0A124FYA2-F1
#
_entry.id   AF-A0A124FYA2-F1
#
_cell.length_a   1.000
_cell.length_b   1.000
_cell.length_c   1.000
_cell.angle_alpha   90.00
_cell.angle_beta   90.00
_cell.angle_gamma   90.00
#
_symmetry.space_group_name_H-M   'P 1'
#
loop_
_entity.id
_entity.type
_entity.pdbx_description
1 polymer ?
#
loop_
_entity_poly.entity_id
_entity_poly.type
_entity_poly.pdbx_seq_one_letter_code
_entity_poly.pdbx_strand_id
1 'polypeptide(L)'
;EGLEFESMNHRDTVYVIPEADDTIGDLAREIKSLDASLNSFRTKKTGEGIHEILTKYGRIMNDKKNELGRVLRKAIDSGQLLYEGELKPTSSLINELKDLLKEKVIPGHYTEITYTTATSKDIDGVLSGPQNTLKTIRLDDDHRVFNDNGELIETHKIISPVIEYLEEDQTGETLLEKFSSPPYGWTPETIIYSVACLIRGGKIMVNNSDYYGKADVHKALKSVSEFKKARIRRSVVLKPSDKQYLMDIINPLLDDGRLSLQSPRSEFISRALEAMKHLDKRMNELKENMEKLGADVKWNLDTLRTMINTLTGGDSDCLDDLLRERDSIRELKETADKTEQFLDKNYELIRRQKTFLHELEGEISKGAFEKDQSEKLSAILKEYKDTLPSIASFGTDLDSTFENLRNTYKSYFNPIHDDRDEWLKKIHEYLDSIQDERNSIGKRAGDQDWFRRPTPPCGELEIQFSIKCEKCHTGLNEASLYITEFSNRLEKLKDSFDSFMREEPSQGSGETHVSKARTKKLTLKRKLTYRELKRELEKLSLSEDTELEIELED
;
A
#
# COMPACT_ATOMS: atom_id res chain seq x y z
N GLU A 1 23.28 -27.16 -68.14
CA GLU A 1 23.74 -27.20 -66.73
C GLU A 1 23.12 -28.44 -66.09
N GLY A 2 23.87 -29.19 -65.31
CA GLY A 2 23.41 -30.48 -64.76
C GLY A 2 22.54 -30.30 -63.51
N LEU A 3 21.76 -31.33 -63.17
CA LEU A 3 20.90 -31.37 -61.97
C LEU A 3 21.69 -31.09 -60.67
N GLU A 4 22.96 -31.47 -60.63
CA GLU A 4 23.86 -31.20 -59.49
C GLU A 4 24.03 -29.70 -59.23
N PHE A 5 24.20 -28.89 -60.29
CA PHE A 5 24.34 -27.44 -60.17
C PHE A 5 23.03 -26.76 -59.75
N GLU A 6 21.90 -27.23 -60.27
CA GLU A 6 20.58 -26.78 -59.85
C GLU A 6 20.34 -27.08 -58.36
N SER A 7 20.72 -28.27 -57.90
CA SER A 7 20.62 -28.69 -56.50
C SER A 7 21.48 -27.84 -55.55
N MET A 8 22.64 -27.33 -55.98
CA MET A 8 23.45 -26.42 -55.18
C MET A 8 22.80 -25.05 -54.95
N ASN A 9 21.94 -24.60 -55.86
CA ASN A 9 21.28 -23.29 -55.79
C ASN A 9 19.93 -23.34 -55.04
N HIS A 10 19.37 -24.53 -54.83
CA HIS A 10 18.08 -24.75 -54.16
C HIS A 10 18.27 -25.52 -52.84
N ARG A 11 18.73 -24.81 -51.79
CA ARG A 11 19.03 -25.38 -50.47
C ARG A 11 17.80 -25.88 -49.68
N ASP A 12 16.59 -25.59 -50.16
CA ASP A 12 15.32 -26.05 -49.59
C ASP A 12 14.74 -27.28 -50.33
N THR A 13 15.42 -27.74 -51.40
CA THR A 13 14.86 -28.73 -52.32
C THR A 13 15.76 -29.96 -52.41
N VAL A 14 15.18 -31.13 -52.17
CA VAL A 14 15.82 -32.44 -52.41
C VAL A 14 15.27 -33.02 -53.71
N TYR A 15 16.16 -33.41 -54.61
CA TYR A 15 15.79 -34.03 -55.87
C TYR A 15 15.87 -35.55 -55.74
N VAL A 16 14.94 -36.26 -56.38
CA VAL A 16 14.96 -37.72 -56.50
C VAL A 16 15.29 -38.06 -57.94
N ILE A 17 16.35 -38.84 -58.15
CA ILE A 17 16.75 -39.37 -59.44
C ILE A 17 16.36 -40.84 -59.47
N PRO A 18 15.28 -41.23 -60.18
CA PRO A 18 14.86 -42.62 -60.28
C PRO A 18 15.94 -43.47 -60.96
N GLU A 19 16.02 -44.74 -60.57
CA GLU A 19 16.83 -45.73 -61.28
C GLU A 19 16.34 -45.89 -62.73
N ALA A 20 17.27 -45.98 -63.68
CA ALA A 20 16.91 -46.16 -65.08
C ALA A 20 16.28 -47.54 -65.30
N ASP A 21 15.05 -47.56 -65.81
CA ASP A 21 14.34 -48.79 -66.18
C ASP A 21 13.75 -48.65 -67.58
N ASP A 22 14.39 -49.33 -68.55
CA ASP A 22 14.02 -49.30 -69.97
C ASP A 22 12.58 -49.79 -70.22
N THR A 23 12.03 -50.60 -69.31
CA THR A 23 10.66 -51.12 -69.42
C THR A 23 9.61 -50.02 -69.28
N ILE A 24 9.93 -48.90 -68.60
CA ILE A 24 9.03 -47.74 -68.47
C ILE A 24 8.72 -47.16 -69.85
N GLY A 25 9.76 -46.97 -70.67
CA GLY A 25 9.61 -46.41 -72.02
C GLY A 25 8.81 -47.32 -72.94
N ASP A 26 9.03 -48.63 -72.83
CA ASP A 26 8.30 -49.63 -73.60
C ASP A 26 6.83 -49.70 -73.19
N LEU A 27 6.53 -49.79 -71.89
CA LEU A 27 5.16 -49.77 -71.35
C LEU A 27 4.42 -48.49 -71.74
N ALA A 28 5.07 -47.33 -71.67
CA ALA A 28 4.47 -46.06 -72.08
C ALA A 28 4.13 -46.04 -73.60
N ARG A 29 5.05 -46.55 -74.45
CA ARG A 29 4.82 -46.70 -75.89
C ARG A 29 3.67 -47.66 -76.18
N GLU A 30 3.62 -48.80 -75.50
CA GLU A 30 2.53 -49.79 -75.62
C GLU A 30 1.18 -49.20 -75.21
N ILE A 31 1.11 -48.53 -74.05
CA ILE A 31 -0.11 -47.87 -73.57
C ILE A 31 -0.61 -46.83 -74.57
N LYS A 32 0.30 -46.03 -75.14
CA LYS A 32 -0.05 -45.01 -76.15
C LYS A 32 -0.57 -45.65 -77.44
N SER A 33 0.05 -46.75 -77.89
CA SER A 33 -0.39 -47.50 -79.07
C SER A 33 -1.74 -48.18 -78.85
N LEU A 34 -1.98 -48.75 -77.66
CA LEU A 34 -3.26 -49.33 -77.25
C LEU A 34 -4.36 -48.27 -77.17
N ASP A 35 -4.06 -47.08 -76.64
CA ASP A 35 -5.00 -45.96 -76.60
C ASP A 35 -5.40 -45.49 -78.00
N ALA A 36 -4.43 -45.29 -78.90
CA ALA A 36 -4.68 -44.92 -80.28
C ALA A 36 -5.54 -45.99 -81.01
N SER A 37 -5.23 -47.27 -80.77
CA SER A 37 -5.99 -48.39 -81.32
C SER A 37 -7.43 -48.41 -80.80
N LEU A 38 -7.63 -48.33 -79.47
CA LEU A 38 -8.95 -48.26 -78.84
C LEU A 38 -9.77 -47.08 -79.35
N ASN A 39 -9.16 -45.90 -79.52
CA ASN A 39 -9.82 -44.72 -80.06
C ASN A 39 -10.25 -44.93 -81.52
N SER A 40 -9.45 -45.62 -82.34
CA SER A 40 -9.82 -45.97 -83.72
C SER A 40 -10.98 -46.99 -83.81
N PHE A 41 -11.14 -47.86 -82.82
CA PHE A 41 -12.27 -48.79 -82.74
C PHE A 41 -13.53 -48.14 -82.18
N ARG A 42 -13.40 -47.18 -81.24
CA ARG A 42 -14.53 -46.39 -80.71
C ARG A 42 -15.20 -45.52 -81.79
N THR A 43 -14.45 -45.06 -82.78
CA THR A 43 -14.98 -44.25 -83.89
C THR A 43 -15.64 -45.07 -85.00
N LYS A 44 -15.43 -46.40 -85.05
CA LYS A 44 -16.08 -47.30 -86.01
C LYS A 44 -17.45 -47.73 -85.47
N LYS A 45 -18.53 -47.12 -85.98
CA LYS A 45 -19.91 -47.54 -85.69
C LYS A 45 -20.22 -48.87 -86.39
N THR A 46 -20.69 -49.84 -85.61
CA THR A 46 -21.35 -51.11 -85.98
C THR A 46 -20.53 -52.17 -86.73
N GLY A 47 -20.10 -53.18 -85.98
CA GLY A 47 -19.66 -54.50 -86.43
C GLY A 47 -19.75 -55.49 -85.26
N GLU A 48 -20.19 -56.74 -85.50
CA GLU A 48 -20.17 -57.79 -84.48
C GLU A 48 -18.73 -58.00 -83.97
N GLY A 49 -18.55 -58.05 -82.66
CA GLY A 49 -17.24 -58.22 -82.01
C GLY A 49 -16.50 -56.93 -81.60
N ILE A 50 -16.95 -55.73 -82.00
CA ILE A 50 -16.28 -54.46 -81.59
C ILE A 50 -16.31 -54.26 -80.07
N HIS A 51 -17.42 -54.60 -79.40
CA HIS A 51 -17.52 -54.47 -77.95
C HIS A 51 -16.53 -55.39 -77.23
N GLU A 52 -16.41 -56.64 -77.67
CA GLU A 52 -15.45 -57.60 -77.11
C GLU A 52 -14.00 -57.15 -77.30
N ILE A 53 -13.67 -56.57 -78.46
CA ILE A 53 -12.36 -55.96 -78.73
C ILE A 53 -12.11 -54.79 -77.77
N LEU A 54 -13.05 -53.86 -77.63
CA LEU A 54 -12.91 -52.71 -76.72
C LEU A 54 -12.73 -53.14 -75.26
N THR A 55 -13.48 -54.14 -74.81
CA THR A 55 -13.36 -54.68 -73.45
C THR A 55 -12.03 -55.40 -73.24
N LYS A 56 -11.59 -56.23 -74.19
CA LYS A 56 -10.32 -56.98 -74.10
C LYS A 56 -9.11 -56.04 -74.12
N TYR A 57 -9.02 -55.16 -75.10
CA TYR A 57 -7.91 -54.20 -75.20
C TYR A 57 -7.96 -53.15 -74.08
N GLY A 58 -9.16 -52.79 -73.60
CA GLY A 58 -9.33 -51.93 -72.43
C GLY A 58 -8.77 -52.56 -71.15
N ARG A 59 -9.00 -53.88 -70.93
CA ARG A 59 -8.39 -54.61 -69.81
C ARG A 59 -6.86 -54.66 -69.93
N ILE A 60 -6.33 -55.03 -71.10
CA ILE A 60 -4.88 -55.08 -71.35
C ILE A 60 -4.23 -53.71 -71.09
N MET A 61 -4.85 -52.63 -71.56
CA MET A 61 -4.36 -51.28 -71.31
C MET A 61 -4.35 -50.93 -69.82
N ASN A 62 -5.38 -51.34 -69.07
CA ASN A 62 -5.43 -51.11 -67.63
C ASN A 62 -4.37 -51.91 -66.87
N ASP A 63 -4.16 -53.17 -67.24
CA ASP A 63 -3.11 -54.02 -66.66
C ASP A 63 -1.72 -53.42 -66.92
N LYS A 64 -1.48 -52.93 -68.15
CA LYS A 64 -0.24 -52.24 -68.52
C LYS A 64 -0.04 -50.92 -67.77
N LYS A 65 -1.11 -50.16 -67.52
CA LYS A 65 -1.05 -48.95 -66.66
C LYS A 65 -0.71 -49.29 -65.21
N ASN A 66 -1.30 -50.35 -64.67
CA ASN A 66 -0.98 -50.82 -63.32
C ASN A 66 0.47 -51.30 -63.22
N GLU A 67 0.94 -52.01 -64.25
CA GLU A 67 2.33 -52.46 -64.37
C GLU A 67 3.29 -51.27 -64.45
N LEU A 68 3.02 -50.29 -65.32
CA LEU A 68 3.79 -49.05 -65.42
C LEU A 68 3.84 -48.31 -64.08
N GLY A 69 2.71 -48.21 -63.37
CA GLY A 69 2.66 -47.60 -62.04
C GLY A 69 3.52 -48.35 -61.01
N ARG A 70 3.56 -49.69 -61.07
CA ARG A 70 4.42 -50.52 -60.20
C ARG A 70 5.90 -50.33 -60.52
N VAL A 71 6.26 -50.32 -61.80
CA VAL A 71 7.65 -50.12 -62.26
C VAL A 71 8.13 -48.73 -61.89
N LEU A 72 7.33 -47.68 -62.12
CA LEU A 72 7.67 -46.31 -61.73
C LEU A 72 7.93 -46.16 -60.23
N ARG A 73 7.07 -46.75 -59.38
CA ARG A 73 7.29 -46.73 -57.92
C ARG A 73 8.58 -47.43 -57.54
N LYS A 74 8.84 -48.60 -58.13
CA LYS A 74 10.08 -49.35 -57.88
C LYS A 74 11.32 -48.56 -58.30
N ALA A 75 11.29 -47.92 -59.47
CA ALA A 75 12.39 -47.09 -59.97
C ALA A 75 12.65 -45.87 -59.08
N ILE A 76 11.60 -45.26 -58.52
CA ILE A 76 11.70 -44.17 -57.55
C ILE A 76 12.28 -44.69 -56.21
N ASP A 77 11.72 -45.78 -55.67
CA ASP A 77 12.14 -46.34 -54.37
C ASP A 77 13.60 -46.83 -54.39
N SER A 78 14.09 -47.28 -55.55
CA SER A 78 15.47 -47.77 -55.78
C SER A 78 16.41 -46.67 -56.32
N GLY A 79 15.91 -45.44 -56.46
CA GLY A 79 16.64 -44.31 -57.00
C GLY A 79 17.66 -43.69 -56.04
N GLN A 80 18.19 -42.52 -56.40
CA GLN A 80 19.18 -41.77 -55.62
C GLN A 80 18.62 -40.41 -55.20
N LEU A 81 19.05 -39.93 -54.04
CA LEU A 81 18.77 -38.57 -53.59
C LEU A 81 19.90 -37.63 -54.02
N LEU A 82 19.55 -36.43 -54.46
CA LEU A 82 20.48 -35.36 -54.82
C LEU A 82 20.18 -34.12 -53.97
N TYR A 83 21.16 -33.67 -53.21
CA TYR A 83 21.07 -32.46 -52.38
C TYR A 83 22.43 -31.75 -52.31
N GLU A 84 22.45 -30.43 -52.52
CA GLU A 84 23.67 -29.60 -52.58
C GLU A 84 24.77 -30.15 -53.52
N GLY A 85 24.36 -30.81 -54.61
CA GLY A 85 25.29 -31.42 -55.57
C GLY A 85 25.86 -32.78 -55.17
N GLU A 86 25.49 -33.32 -54.00
CA GLU A 86 25.89 -34.66 -53.55
C GLU A 86 24.82 -35.72 -53.88
N LEU A 87 25.23 -36.81 -54.54
CA LEU A 87 24.40 -37.99 -54.79
C LEU A 87 24.51 -39.00 -53.63
N LYS A 88 23.36 -39.37 -53.06
CA LYS A 88 23.25 -40.41 -52.03
C LYS A 88 22.49 -41.63 -52.59
N PRO A 89 23.15 -42.78 -52.76
CA PRO A 89 22.50 -44.02 -53.18
C PRO A 89 21.52 -44.49 -52.10
N THR A 90 20.36 -44.99 -52.52
CA THR A 90 19.26 -45.28 -51.59
C THR A 90 18.89 -46.75 -51.54
N SER A 91 18.76 -47.29 -50.32
CA SER A 91 18.17 -48.60 -50.02
C SER A 91 16.67 -48.53 -49.66
N SER A 92 16.22 -47.37 -49.16
CA SER A 92 14.82 -47.05 -48.89
C SER A 92 14.59 -45.53 -48.97
N LEU A 93 13.95 -45.08 -50.05
CA LEU A 93 13.87 -43.65 -50.40
C LEU A 93 13.28 -42.80 -49.27
N ILE A 94 12.17 -43.27 -48.70
CA ILE A 94 11.45 -42.53 -47.67
C ILE A 94 12.28 -42.37 -46.39
N ASN A 95 13.01 -43.40 -45.98
CA ASN A 95 13.78 -43.36 -44.73
C ASN A 95 15.01 -42.46 -44.92
N GLU A 96 15.73 -42.62 -46.03
CA GLU A 96 16.93 -41.82 -46.29
C GLU A 96 16.59 -40.35 -46.59
N LEU A 97 15.43 -40.08 -47.20
CA LEU A 97 14.92 -38.72 -47.35
C LEU A 97 14.63 -38.10 -45.99
N LYS A 98 13.97 -38.83 -45.07
CA LYS A 98 13.71 -38.33 -43.71
C LYS A 98 15.01 -38.02 -42.96
N ASP A 99 16.00 -38.89 -43.07
CA ASP A 99 17.30 -38.70 -42.42
C ASP A 99 18.02 -37.48 -43.03
N LEU A 100 18.06 -37.37 -44.36
CA LEU A 100 18.67 -36.24 -45.06
C LEU A 100 17.99 -34.91 -44.69
N LEU A 101 16.65 -34.89 -44.66
CA LEU A 101 15.88 -33.72 -44.26
C LEU A 101 16.22 -33.30 -42.83
N LYS A 102 16.30 -34.24 -41.90
CA LYS A 102 16.57 -33.99 -40.49
C LYS A 102 18.03 -33.55 -40.23
N GLU A 103 18.99 -34.16 -40.91
CA GLU A 103 20.41 -33.98 -40.63
C GLU A 103 21.03 -32.81 -41.39
N LYS A 104 20.58 -32.53 -42.63
CA LYS A 104 21.20 -31.53 -43.51
C LYS A 104 20.24 -30.42 -43.94
N VAL A 105 19.08 -30.77 -44.48
CA VAL A 105 18.21 -29.77 -45.13
C VAL A 105 17.57 -28.81 -44.13
N ILE A 106 16.91 -29.33 -43.09
CA ILE A 106 16.25 -28.50 -42.07
C ILE A 106 17.28 -27.64 -41.32
N PRO A 107 18.39 -28.18 -40.78
CA PRO A 107 19.40 -27.35 -40.10
C PRO A 107 20.11 -26.37 -41.03
N GLY A 108 20.29 -26.70 -42.31
CA GLY A 108 20.92 -25.83 -43.31
C GLY A 108 20.03 -24.68 -43.77
N HIS A 109 18.71 -24.89 -43.83
CA HIS A 109 17.75 -23.88 -44.25
C HIS A 109 17.19 -23.06 -43.07
N TYR A 110 16.96 -23.70 -41.92
CA TYR A 110 16.47 -23.09 -40.68
C TYR A 110 17.56 -23.13 -39.60
N THR A 111 18.59 -22.32 -39.77
CA THR A 111 19.78 -22.33 -38.89
C THR A 111 19.48 -21.95 -37.44
N GLU A 112 18.37 -21.25 -37.18
CA GLU A 112 17.96 -20.76 -35.85
C GLU A 112 16.72 -21.50 -35.32
N ILE A 113 16.43 -22.70 -35.84
CA ILE A 113 15.27 -23.49 -35.44
C ILE A 113 15.31 -23.89 -33.96
N THR A 114 14.13 -24.00 -33.36
CA THR A 114 13.94 -24.61 -32.04
C THR A 114 13.59 -26.08 -32.23
N TYR A 115 14.26 -26.96 -31.48
CA TYR A 115 14.01 -28.40 -31.51
C TYR A 115 12.78 -28.79 -30.69
N THR A 116 12.38 -27.92 -29.79
CA THR A 116 11.17 -28.04 -28.98
C THR A 116 10.23 -26.87 -29.22
N THR A 117 8.99 -27.00 -28.74
CA THR A 117 7.95 -25.97 -28.87
C THR A 117 7.46 -25.57 -27.49
N ALA A 118 7.32 -24.25 -27.28
CA ALA A 118 6.63 -23.72 -26.12
C ALA A 118 5.13 -24.06 -26.17
N THR A 119 4.47 -24.08 -25.03
CA THR A 119 3.04 -24.38 -24.93
C THR A 119 2.27 -23.19 -24.38
N SER A 120 0.95 -23.17 -24.59
CA SER A 120 0.10 -22.15 -23.96
C SER A 120 0.22 -22.12 -22.43
N LYS A 121 0.51 -23.26 -21.79
CA LYS A 121 0.76 -23.32 -20.34
C LYS A 121 2.04 -22.59 -19.95
N ASP A 122 3.07 -22.62 -20.80
CA ASP A 122 4.33 -21.92 -20.54
C ASP A 122 4.11 -20.40 -20.61
N ILE A 123 3.31 -19.95 -21.59
CA ILE A 123 2.90 -18.55 -21.75
C ILE A 123 2.13 -18.08 -20.52
N ASP A 124 1.11 -18.84 -20.10
CA ASP A 124 0.32 -18.53 -18.90
C ASP A 124 1.21 -18.51 -17.64
N GLY A 125 2.15 -19.46 -17.53
CA GLY A 125 3.12 -19.53 -16.44
C GLY A 125 4.01 -18.29 -16.35
N VAL A 126 4.45 -17.75 -17.49
CA VAL A 126 5.27 -16.52 -17.54
C VAL A 126 4.47 -15.30 -17.09
N LEU A 127 3.21 -15.20 -17.53
CA LEU A 127 2.37 -14.04 -17.25
C LEU A 127 1.80 -14.05 -15.83
N SER A 128 1.57 -15.22 -15.23
CA SER A 128 0.93 -15.36 -13.91
C SER A 128 1.87 -15.78 -12.78
N GLY A 129 3.02 -16.39 -13.10
CA GLY A 129 3.92 -16.98 -12.11
C GLY A 129 4.66 -15.94 -11.23
N PRO A 130 5.00 -16.29 -9.98
CA PRO A 130 5.93 -15.51 -9.16
C PRO A 130 7.33 -15.44 -9.80
N GLN A 131 8.03 -14.33 -9.61
CA GLN A 131 9.31 -14.08 -10.30
C GLN A 131 10.39 -15.14 -10.03
N ASN A 132 10.51 -15.60 -8.79
CA ASN A 132 11.45 -16.64 -8.38
C ASN A 132 11.17 -18.03 -9.02
N THR A 133 10.00 -18.22 -9.62
CA THR A 133 9.60 -19.47 -10.30
C THR A 133 9.77 -19.41 -11.82
N LEU A 134 10.08 -18.25 -12.40
CA LEU A 134 10.17 -18.10 -13.86
C LEU A 134 11.24 -19.00 -14.48
N LYS A 135 12.35 -19.22 -13.76
CA LYS A 135 13.43 -20.13 -14.19
C LYS A 135 13.02 -21.59 -14.34
N THR A 136 11.91 -22.00 -13.71
CA THR A 136 11.44 -23.39 -13.75
C THR A 136 10.35 -23.62 -14.80
N ILE A 137 9.91 -22.57 -15.50
CA ILE A 137 8.87 -22.70 -16.52
C ILE A 137 9.34 -23.62 -17.64
N ARG A 138 10.55 -23.38 -18.17
CA ARG A 138 11.21 -24.23 -19.15
C ARG A 138 12.67 -24.42 -18.78
N LEU A 139 13.17 -25.64 -18.99
CA LEU A 139 14.53 -26.05 -18.65
C LEU A 139 15.34 -26.49 -19.88
N ASP A 140 14.71 -26.55 -21.05
CA ASP A 140 15.39 -26.85 -22.30
C ASP A 140 16.18 -25.64 -22.83
N ASP A 141 17.25 -25.91 -23.55
CA ASP A 141 18.16 -24.90 -24.11
C ASP A 141 17.47 -23.96 -25.11
N ASP A 142 16.32 -24.34 -25.66
CA ASP A 142 15.58 -23.53 -26.62
C ASP A 142 14.75 -22.42 -25.96
N HIS A 143 14.29 -22.62 -24.72
CA HIS A 143 13.30 -21.76 -24.07
C HIS A 143 13.65 -21.37 -22.64
N ARG A 144 14.81 -21.77 -22.10
CA ARG A 144 15.29 -21.32 -20.77
C ARG A 144 15.78 -19.87 -20.82
N VAL A 145 14.84 -18.95 -20.95
CA VAL A 145 15.09 -17.51 -21.14
C VAL A 145 15.27 -16.73 -19.82
N PHE A 146 15.06 -17.36 -18.67
CA PHE A 146 15.20 -16.71 -17.36
C PHE A 146 16.40 -17.27 -16.59
N ASN A 147 17.18 -16.37 -15.99
CA ASN A 147 18.32 -16.72 -15.13
C ASN A 147 17.86 -17.21 -13.73
N ASP A 148 18.81 -17.55 -12.86
CA ASP A 148 18.50 -18.09 -11.53
C ASP A 148 17.74 -17.14 -10.59
N ASN A 149 17.78 -15.84 -10.89
CA ASN A 149 17.05 -14.77 -10.19
C ASN A 149 15.67 -14.52 -10.80
N GLY A 150 15.29 -15.22 -11.88
CA GLY A 150 14.06 -14.97 -12.61
C GLY A 150 14.10 -13.72 -13.49
N GLU A 151 15.30 -13.27 -13.88
CA GLU A 151 15.48 -12.14 -14.80
C GLU A 151 15.64 -12.65 -16.24
N LEU A 152 15.15 -11.87 -17.20
CA LEU A 152 15.20 -12.22 -18.61
C LEU A 152 16.64 -12.14 -19.15
N ILE A 153 17.08 -13.18 -19.85
CA ILE A 153 18.35 -13.23 -20.57
C ILE A 153 18.13 -12.60 -21.95
N GLU A 154 18.46 -11.32 -22.09
CA GLU A 154 18.20 -10.54 -23.31
C GLU A 154 18.93 -11.08 -24.55
N THR A 155 20.09 -11.70 -24.36
CA THR A 155 20.90 -12.30 -25.42
C THR A 155 20.45 -13.71 -25.83
N HIS A 156 19.36 -14.22 -25.25
CA HIS A 156 18.87 -15.57 -25.55
C HIS A 156 18.34 -15.67 -26.99
N LYS A 157 18.54 -16.82 -27.64
CA LYS A 157 18.27 -17.00 -29.09
C LYS A 157 16.84 -16.72 -29.55
N ILE A 158 15.84 -16.97 -28.70
CA ILE A 158 14.43 -16.64 -28.99
C ILE A 158 14.02 -15.23 -28.52
N ILE A 159 14.92 -14.47 -27.90
CA ILE A 159 14.67 -13.15 -27.29
C ILE A 159 15.37 -12.05 -28.08
N SER A 160 16.70 -12.13 -28.25
CA SER A 160 17.50 -11.09 -28.93
C SER A 160 16.96 -10.74 -30.31
N PRO A 161 16.65 -11.73 -31.19
CA PRO A 161 16.17 -11.41 -32.54
C PRO A 161 14.81 -10.70 -32.54
N VAL A 162 13.94 -11.03 -31.58
CA VAL A 162 12.63 -10.39 -31.46
C VAL A 162 12.78 -8.95 -30.97
N ILE A 163 13.69 -8.68 -30.04
CA ILE A 163 13.99 -7.31 -29.59
C ILE A 163 14.54 -6.46 -30.73
N GLU A 164 15.51 -7.00 -31.48
CA GLU A 164 16.14 -6.31 -32.61
C GLU A 164 15.14 -6.01 -33.72
N TYR A 165 14.20 -6.91 -33.98
CA TYR A 165 13.15 -6.69 -34.99
C TYR A 165 12.12 -5.62 -34.58
N LEU A 166 11.98 -5.34 -33.29
CA LEU A 166 11.04 -4.36 -32.74
C LEU A 166 11.61 -2.93 -32.64
N GLU A 167 12.60 -2.58 -33.46
CA GLU A 167 13.02 -1.18 -33.63
C GLU A 167 11.87 -0.29 -34.14
N GLU A 168 10.92 -0.87 -34.88
CA GLU A 168 9.67 -0.25 -35.29
C GLU A 168 8.46 -0.92 -34.62
N ASP A 169 7.32 -0.23 -34.62
CA ASP A 169 6.05 -0.78 -34.15
C ASP A 169 5.56 -1.90 -35.08
N GLN A 170 5.38 -3.11 -34.57
CA GLN A 170 4.97 -4.28 -35.33
C GLN A 170 3.61 -4.83 -34.85
N THR A 171 2.98 -5.64 -35.70
CA THR A 171 1.82 -6.46 -35.31
C THR A 171 2.26 -7.88 -34.98
N GLY A 172 1.46 -8.61 -34.20
CA GLY A 172 1.74 -10.02 -33.97
C GLY A 172 1.67 -10.86 -35.25
N GLU A 173 0.91 -10.43 -36.26
CA GLU A 173 0.90 -11.08 -37.57
C GLU A 173 2.26 -10.99 -38.27
N THR A 174 2.87 -9.80 -38.29
CA THR A 174 4.21 -9.61 -38.86
C THR A 174 5.27 -10.42 -38.12
N LEU A 175 5.19 -10.49 -36.79
CA LEU A 175 6.10 -11.33 -35.99
C LEU A 175 5.94 -12.82 -36.31
N LEU A 176 4.69 -13.30 -36.46
CA LEU A 176 4.43 -14.68 -36.85
C LEU A 176 5.03 -14.99 -38.22
N GLU A 177 4.81 -14.13 -39.21
CA GLU A 177 5.34 -14.31 -40.56
C GLU A 177 6.88 -14.31 -40.56
N LYS A 178 7.51 -13.35 -39.88
CA LYS A 178 8.96 -13.21 -39.81
C LYS A 178 9.64 -14.41 -39.15
N PHE A 179 9.15 -14.84 -37.99
CA PHE A 179 9.81 -15.88 -37.19
C PHE A 179 9.35 -17.31 -37.52
N SER A 180 8.27 -17.48 -38.28
CA SER A 180 7.93 -18.79 -38.89
C SER A 180 8.72 -19.06 -40.17
N SER A 181 9.36 -18.03 -40.74
CA SER A 181 10.16 -18.12 -41.97
C SER A 181 11.63 -18.45 -41.66
N PRO A 182 12.40 -18.95 -42.65
CA PRO A 182 13.85 -19.08 -42.53
C PRO A 182 14.52 -17.76 -42.13
N PRO A 183 15.57 -17.77 -41.27
CA PRO A 183 16.26 -18.95 -40.73
C PRO A 183 15.62 -19.57 -39.47
N TYR A 184 14.48 -19.06 -38.99
CA TYR A 184 13.93 -19.40 -37.68
C TYR A 184 13.00 -20.62 -37.71
N GLY A 185 11.95 -20.60 -38.51
CA GLY A 185 11.00 -21.73 -38.56
C GLY A 185 10.31 -22.02 -37.23
N TRP A 186 10.14 -21.02 -36.36
CA TRP A 186 9.56 -21.21 -35.03
C TRP A 186 8.05 -21.46 -35.10
N THR A 187 7.55 -22.27 -34.17
CA THR A 187 6.11 -22.45 -34.01
C THR A 187 5.44 -21.16 -33.48
N PRO A 188 4.15 -20.92 -33.80
CA PRO A 188 3.42 -19.77 -33.28
C PRO A 188 3.50 -19.65 -31.75
N GLU A 189 3.42 -20.76 -31.03
CA GLU A 189 3.51 -20.79 -29.58
C GLU A 189 4.86 -20.32 -29.06
N THR A 190 5.97 -20.71 -29.70
CA THR A 190 7.32 -20.22 -29.36
C THR A 190 7.43 -18.71 -29.58
N ILE A 191 6.86 -18.19 -30.67
CA ILE A 191 6.87 -16.74 -30.96
C ILE A 191 6.06 -15.97 -29.91
N ILE A 192 4.86 -16.44 -29.56
CA ILE A 192 4.04 -15.82 -28.52
C ILE A 192 4.72 -15.92 -27.15
N TYR A 193 5.38 -17.05 -26.85
CA TYR A 193 6.16 -17.23 -25.63
C TYR A 193 7.30 -16.23 -25.51
N SER A 194 8.06 -16.00 -26.58
CA SER A 194 9.10 -14.97 -26.61
C SER A 194 8.54 -13.58 -26.28
N VAL A 195 7.40 -13.22 -26.88
CA VAL A 195 6.72 -11.94 -26.58
C VAL A 195 6.23 -11.90 -25.14
N ALA A 196 5.68 -12.99 -24.60
CA ALA A 196 5.27 -13.07 -23.20
C ALA A 196 6.45 -12.86 -22.24
N CYS A 197 7.61 -13.44 -22.56
CA CYS A 197 8.84 -13.26 -21.76
C CYS A 197 9.36 -11.83 -21.85
N LEU A 198 9.30 -11.21 -23.03
CA LEU A 198 9.71 -9.83 -23.24
C LEU A 198 8.84 -8.82 -22.48
N ILE A 199 7.52 -9.00 -22.48
CA ILE A 199 6.64 -8.13 -21.70
C ILE A 199 6.82 -8.37 -20.20
N ARG A 200 7.05 -9.63 -19.79
CA ARG A 200 7.36 -9.96 -18.40
C ARG A 200 8.66 -9.32 -17.91
N GLY A 201 9.67 -9.22 -18.79
CA GLY A 201 10.92 -8.51 -18.53
C GLY A 201 10.84 -6.98 -18.72
N GLY A 202 9.65 -6.42 -19.00
CA GLY A 202 9.43 -4.99 -19.17
C GLY A 202 10.13 -4.38 -20.40
N LYS A 203 10.48 -5.20 -21.41
CA LYS A 203 11.24 -4.76 -22.60
C LYS A 203 10.36 -4.22 -23.73
N ILE A 204 9.10 -4.61 -23.74
CA ILE A 204 8.13 -4.27 -24.78
C ILE A 204 6.81 -3.81 -24.18
N MET A 205 5.99 -3.21 -25.02
CA MET A 205 4.58 -2.97 -24.78
C MET A 205 3.75 -3.83 -25.72
N VAL A 206 2.65 -4.36 -25.20
CA VAL A 206 1.59 -5.03 -25.96
C VAL A 206 0.32 -4.22 -25.82
N ASN A 207 -0.28 -3.81 -26.94
CA ASN A 207 -1.48 -2.95 -26.99
C ASN A 207 -1.34 -1.69 -26.11
N ASN A 208 -0.19 -1.01 -26.22
CA ASN A 208 0.17 0.18 -25.45
C ASN A 208 0.28 -0.04 -23.93
N SER A 209 0.47 -1.28 -23.46
CA SER A 209 0.73 -1.57 -22.06
C SER A 209 2.03 -2.36 -21.91
N ASP A 210 2.91 -1.89 -21.03
CA ASP A 210 4.13 -2.59 -20.58
C ASP A 210 3.88 -3.45 -19.33
N TYR A 211 2.65 -3.46 -18.80
CA TYR A 211 2.29 -4.25 -17.63
C TYR A 211 1.76 -5.63 -18.04
N TYR A 212 2.57 -6.67 -17.81
CA TYR A 212 2.25 -8.05 -18.18
C TYR A 212 0.95 -8.57 -17.56
N GLY A 213 0.59 -8.11 -16.35
CA GLY A 213 -0.60 -8.55 -15.62
C GLY A 213 -1.91 -7.93 -16.11
N LYS A 214 -1.88 -7.04 -17.10
CA LYS A 214 -3.09 -6.40 -17.64
C LYS A 214 -3.94 -7.41 -18.41
N ALA A 215 -5.26 -7.40 -18.19
CA ALA A 215 -6.18 -8.32 -18.85
C ALA A 215 -6.10 -8.27 -20.39
N ASP A 216 -5.90 -7.08 -20.96
CA ASP A 216 -5.73 -6.90 -22.41
C ASP A 216 -4.46 -7.56 -22.96
N VAL A 217 -3.39 -7.60 -22.17
CA VAL A 217 -2.13 -8.27 -22.51
C VAL A 217 -2.34 -9.78 -22.48
N HIS A 218 -2.93 -10.31 -21.41
CA HIS A 218 -3.27 -11.73 -21.33
C HIS A 218 -4.18 -12.17 -22.48
N LYS A 219 -5.19 -11.36 -22.83
CA LYS A 219 -6.09 -11.65 -23.96
C LYS A 219 -5.33 -11.67 -25.29
N ALA A 220 -4.44 -10.71 -25.52
CA ALA A 220 -3.62 -10.64 -26.72
C ALA A 220 -2.69 -11.85 -26.89
N LEU A 221 -2.15 -12.40 -25.79
CA LEU A 221 -1.20 -13.51 -25.82
C LEU A 221 -1.88 -14.90 -25.67
N LYS A 222 -3.20 -14.96 -25.56
CA LYS A 222 -3.94 -16.20 -25.29
C LYS A 222 -4.01 -17.17 -26.47
N SER A 223 -4.10 -16.63 -27.69
CA SER A 223 -4.23 -17.44 -28.90
C SER A 223 -3.60 -16.75 -30.10
N VAL A 224 -3.25 -17.54 -31.12
CA VAL A 224 -2.70 -17.03 -32.38
C VAL A 224 -3.61 -15.99 -33.03
N SER A 225 -4.93 -16.17 -32.98
CA SER A 225 -5.90 -15.25 -33.58
C SER A 225 -5.95 -13.88 -32.91
N GLU A 226 -5.81 -13.83 -31.58
CA GLU A 226 -5.78 -12.58 -30.84
C GLU A 226 -4.39 -11.93 -30.94
N PHE A 227 -3.33 -12.75 -30.91
CA PHE A 227 -1.96 -12.30 -31.07
C PHE A 227 -1.74 -11.57 -32.39
N LYS A 228 -2.28 -12.10 -33.50
CA LYS A 228 -2.21 -11.43 -34.82
C LYS A 228 -2.65 -9.97 -34.80
N LYS A 229 -3.65 -9.64 -33.98
CA LYS A 229 -4.23 -8.30 -33.84
C LYS A 229 -3.47 -7.42 -32.85
N ALA A 230 -2.59 -8.00 -32.03
CA ALA A 230 -1.86 -7.28 -31.02
C ALA A 230 -0.83 -6.34 -31.67
N ARG A 231 -0.67 -5.15 -31.10
CA ARG A 231 0.40 -4.21 -31.46
C ARG A 231 1.54 -4.37 -30.46
N ILE A 232 2.72 -4.68 -30.97
CA ILE A 232 3.92 -4.91 -30.17
C ILE A 232 4.95 -3.83 -30.54
N ARG A 233 5.52 -3.20 -29.53
CA ARG A 233 6.56 -2.19 -29.70
C ARG A 233 7.56 -2.23 -28.56
N ARG A 234 8.77 -1.74 -28.78
CA ARG A 234 9.77 -1.60 -27.72
C ARG A 234 9.29 -0.63 -26.64
N SER A 235 9.54 -0.96 -25.38
CA SER A 235 9.23 -0.07 -24.26
C SER A 235 10.30 1.01 -24.12
N VAL A 236 9.95 2.17 -23.55
CA VAL A 236 10.94 3.16 -23.10
C VAL A 236 11.62 2.59 -21.86
N VAL A 237 12.80 2.00 -22.05
CA VAL A 237 13.55 1.35 -20.97
C VAL A 237 14.31 2.41 -20.17
N LEU A 238 13.97 2.54 -18.89
CA LEU A 238 14.76 3.31 -17.92
C LEU A 238 16.15 2.68 -17.77
N LYS A 239 17.20 3.51 -17.69
CA LYS A 239 18.55 3.01 -17.45
C LYS A 239 18.61 2.30 -16.08
N PRO A 240 19.43 1.25 -15.92
CA PRO A 240 19.55 0.56 -14.64
C PRO A 240 19.91 1.47 -13.47
N SER A 241 20.76 2.47 -13.70
CA SER A 241 21.11 3.50 -12.71
C SER A 241 19.88 4.28 -12.24
N ASP A 242 19.03 4.68 -13.19
CA ASP A 242 17.86 5.52 -12.94
C ASP A 242 16.79 4.72 -12.19
N LYS A 243 16.63 3.44 -12.55
CA LYS A 243 15.79 2.51 -11.78
C LYS A 243 16.26 2.37 -10.34
N GLN A 244 17.56 2.26 -10.09
CA GLN A 244 18.09 2.17 -8.73
C GLN A 244 17.79 3.44 -7.93
N TYR A 245 18.03 4.62 -8.49
CA TYR A 245 17.70 5.89 -7.82
C TYR A 245 16.21 6.03 -7.53
N LEU A 246 15.34 5.67 -8.48
CA LEU A 246 13.90 5.67 -8.27
C LEU A 246 13.50 4.69 -7.15
N MET A 247 14.08 3.49 -7.12
CA MET A 247 13.84 2.52 -6.05
C MET A 247 14.25 3.06 -4.68
N ASP A 248 15.39 3.75 -4.58
CA ASP A 248 15.89 4.32 -3.32
C ASP A 248 14.98 5.46 -2.80
N ILE A 249 14.27 6.16 -3.68
CA ILE A 249 13.30 7.21 -3.32
C ILE A 249 11.93 6.61 -2.98
N ILE A 250 11.44 5.69 -3.81
CA ILE A 250 10.07 5.19 -3.77
C ILE A 250 9.89 4.10 -2.70
N ASN A 251 10.77 3.09 -2.68
CA ASN A 251 10.58 1.91 -1.82
C ASN A 251 10.54 2.25 -0.31
N PRO A 252 11.30 3.22 0.22
CA PRO A 252 11.19 3.61 1.63
C PRO A 252 9.88 4.31 2.00
N LEU A 253 9.07 4.72 1.01
CA LEU A 253 7.79 5.39 1.21
C LEU A 253 6.58 4.45 1.00
N LEU A 254 6.83 3.19 0.65
CA LEU A 254 5.80 2.18 0.43
C LEU A 254 5.70 1.22 1.62
N ASP A 255 4.47 0.86 1.98
CA ASP A 255 4.18 -0.12 3.03
C ASP A 255 4.38 -1.57 2.52
N ASP A 256 4.00 -1.84 1.27
CA ASP A 256 4.15 -3.11 0.57
C ASP A 256 4.47 -2.91 -0.94
N GLY A 257 4.65 -4.01 -1.69
CA GLY A 257 4.82 -3.92 -3.15
C GLY A 257 6.07 -3.16 -3.62
N ARG A 258 7.25 -3.50 -3.09
CA ARG A 258 8.51 -2.85 -3.50
C ARG A 258 8.82 -3.03 -4.98
N LEU A 259 9.31 -1.97 -5.62
CA LEU A 259 9.82 -1.98 -6.98
C LEU A 259 11.13 -2.78 -7.08
N SER A 260 11.34 -3.37 -8.25
CA SER A 260 12.57 -4.07 -8.63
C SER A 260 13.14 -3.52 -9.94
N LEU A 261 14.38 -3.87 -10.27
CA LEU A 261 14.99 -3.51 -11.56
C LEU A 261 14.21 -4.04 -12.77
N GLN A 262 13.40 -5.10 -12.59
CA GLN A 262 12.59 -5.70 -13.64
C GLN A 262 11.18 -5.10 -13.71
N SER A 263 10.78 -4.28 -12.74
CA SER A 263 9.48 -3.61 -12.77
C SER A 263 9.35 -2.76 -14.04
N PRO A 264 8.20 -2.84 -14.74
CA PRO A 264 7.94 -2.05 -15.94
C PRO A 264 7.78 -0.58 -15.57
N ARG A 265 7.92 0.31 -16.56
CA ARG A 265 7.85 1.75 -16.34
C ARG A 265 6.51 2.16 -15.73
N SER A 266 5.40 1.59 -16.18
CA SER A 266 4.07 1.87 -15.60
C SER A 266 3.98 1.51 -14.12
N GLU A 267 4.63 0.42 -13.67
CA GLU A 267 4.68 0.08 -12.25
C GLU A 267 5.47 1.12 -11.47
N PHE A 268 6.63 1.58 -11.98
CA PHE A 268 7.38 2.69 -11.41
C PHE A 268 6.53 3.96 -11.27
N ILE A 269 5.74 4.33 -12.29
CA ILE A 269 4.85 5.50 -12.24
C ILE A 269 3.78 5.32 -11.17
N SER A 270 3.07 4.18 -11.18
CA SER A 270 1.98 3.92 -10.23
C SER A 270 2.47 3.90 -8.78
N ARG A 271 3.61 3.26 -8.51
CA ARG A 271 4.22 3.17 -7.18
C ARG A 271 4.85 4.49 -6.75
N ALA A 272 5.42 5.26 -7.67
CA ALA A 272 5.85 6.61 -7.38
C ALA A 272 4.66 7.49 -6.98
N LEU A 273 3.54 7.40 -7.70
CA LEU A 273 2.34 8.17 -7.38
C LEU A 273 1.79 7.82 -5.99
N GLU A 274 1.77 6.53 -5.66
CA GLU A 274 1.39 6.04 -4.34
C GLU A 274 2.32 6.57 -3.24
N ALA A 275 3.64 6.41 -3.41
CA ALA A 275 4.65 6.91 -2.49
C ALA A 275 4.55 8.43 -2.26
N MET A 276 4.37 9.22 -3.32
CA MET A 276 4.20 10.67 -3.19
C MET A 276 2.92 11.04 -2.45
N LYS A 277 1.81 10.34 -2.69
CA LYS A 277 0.55 10.55 -1.94
C LYS A 277 0.68 10.18 -0.47
N HIS A 278 1.37 9.10 -0.16
CA HIS A 278 1.66 8.71 1.22
C HIS A 278 2.49 9.78 1.94
N LEU A 279 3.56 10.26 1.29
CA LEU A 279 4.38 11.34 1.84
C LEU A 279 3.58 12.65 2.00
N ASP A 280 2.68 13.00 1.06
CA ASP A 280 1.84 14.21 1.16
C ASP A 280 0.93 14.13 2.38
N LYS A 281 0.23 13.01 2.52
CA LYS A 281 -0.67 12.77 3.64
C LYS A 281 0.09 12.83 4.97
N ARG A 282 1.22 12.13 5.07
CA ARG A 282 2.08 12.11 6.25
C ARG A 282 2.56 13.52 6.61
N MET A 283 3.02 14.30 5.63
CA MET A 283 3.47 15.69 5.87
C MET A 283 2.32 16.59 6.34
N ASN A 284 1.11 16.46 5.78
CA ASN A 284 -0.03 17.24 6.22
C ASN A 284 -0.46 16.88 7.66
N GLU A 285 -0.46 15.60 8.03
CA GLU A 285 -0.77 15.14 9.40
C GLU A 285 0.27 15.67 10.41
N LEU A 286 1.56 15.58 10.08
CA LEU A 286 2.64 16.11 10.91
C LEU A 286 2.53 17.63 11.05
N LYS A 287 2.19 18.34 9.97
CA LYS A 287 1.98 19.79 9.98
C LYS A 287 0.85 20.16 10.95
N GLU A 288 -0.31 19.50 10.85
CA GLU A 288 -1.46 19.75 11.72
C GLU A 288 -1.10 19.52 13.20
N ASN A 289 -0.35 18.45 13.50
CA ASN A 289 0.07 18.15 14.87
C ASN A 289 1.05 19.19 15.43
N MET A 290 1.99 19.67 14.62
CA MET A 290 2.91 20.74 14.99
C MET A 290 2.18 22.08 15.19
N GLU A 291 1.23 22.42 14.31
CA GLU A 291 0.40 23.64 14.44
C GLU A 291 -0.50 23.60 15.68
N LYS A 292 -1.04 22.42 16.06
CA LYS A 292 -1.75 22.23 17.34
C LYS A 292 -0.88 22.54 18.55
N LEU A 293 0.43 22.25 18.46
CA LEU A 293 1.41 22.64 19.48
C LEU A 293 1.76 24.13 19.42
N GLY A 294 1.41 24.85 18.34
CA GLY A 294 1.67 26.29 18.16
C GLY A 294 2.92 26.60 17.34
N ALA A 295 3.43 25.61 16.61
CA ALA A 295 4.53 25.79 15.67
C ALA A 295 4.10 26.62 14.44
N ASP A 296 5.03 27.39 13.85
CA ASP A 296 4.83 28.05 12.55
C ASP A 296 5.45 27.20 11.43
N VAL A 297 4.65 26.29 10.88
CA VAL A 297 5.14 25.28 9.92
C VAL A 297 5.11 25.82 8.48
N LYS A 298 6.29 26.13 7.94
CA LYS A 298 6.50 26.65 6.58
C LYS A 298 7.11 25.64 5.62
N TRP A 299 6.67 24.38 5.68
CA TRP A 299 7.14 23.35 4.74
C TRP A 299 6.57 23.61 3.34
N ASN A 300 7.44 23.56 2.33
CA ASN A 300 7.03 23.67 0.93
C ASN A 300 6.61 22.29 0.41
N LEU A 301 5.29 22.10 0.23
CA LEU A 301 4.71 20.87 -0.32
C LEU A 301 4.38 20.97 -1.82
N ASP A 302 4.68 22.11 -2.47
CA ASP A 302 4.31 22.34 -3.86
C ASP A 302 5.07 21.43 -4.83
N THR A 303 6.34 21.13 -4.54
CA THR A 303 7.13 20.14 -5.30
C THR A 303 6.42 18.78 -5.30
N LEU A 304 5.96 18.33 -4.14
CA LEU A 304 5.30 17.05 -3.98
C LEU A 304 3.95 17.01 -4.71
N ARG A 305 3.14 18.07 -4.58
CA ARG A 305 1.86 18.22 -5.30
C ARG A 305 2.05 18.27 -6.81
N THR A 306 3.08 18.98 -7.26
CA THR A 306 3.45 19.03 -8.68
C THR A 306 3.81 17.64 -9.18
N MET A 307 4.65 16.91 -8.45
CA MET A 307 4.99 15.53 -8.81
C MET A 307 3.79 14.59 -8.83
N ILE A 308 2.85 14.71 -7.88
CA ILE A 308 1.60 13.95 -7.89
C ILE A 308 0.80 14.23 -9.18
N ASN A 309 0.69 15.49 -9.59
CA ASN A 309 -0.01 15.87 -10.82
C ASN A 309 0.70 15.33 -12.07
N THR A 310 2.03 15.48 -12.16
CA THR A 310 2.83 14.97 -13.28
C THR A 310 2.72 13.44 -13.42
N LEU A 311 2.82 12.71 -12.31
CA LEU A 311 2.67 11.26 -12.28
C LEU A 311 1.24 10.80 -12.58
N THR A 312 0.23 11.60 -12.23
CA THR A 312 -1.17 11.32 -12.58
C THR A 312 -1.41 11.49 -14.09
N GLY A 313 -0.75 12.46 -14.73
CA GLY A 313 -0.79 12.63 -16.19
C GLY A 313 -0.15 11.46 -16.95
N GLY A 314 0.90 10.85 -16.38
CA GLY A 314 1.53 9.66 -16.93
C GLY A 314 2.38 9.92 -18.18
N ASP A 315 2.86 11.16 -18.35
CA ASP A 315 3.67 11.56 -19.50
C ASP A 315 4.99 10.77 -19.60
N SER A 316 5.60 10.74 -20.78
CA SER A 316 6.86 10.00 -21.03
C SER A 316 8.01 10.43 -20.14
N ASP A 317 7.96 11.65 -19.60
CA ASP A 317 9.08 12.29 -18.90
C ASP A 317 8.84 12.36 -17.38
N CYS A 318 7.68 11.90 -16.88
CA CYS A 318 7.30 12.07 -15.47
C CYS A 318 8.30 11.46 -14.47
N LEU A 319 8.91 10.31 -14.81
CA LEU A 319 9.95 9.71 -13.97
C LEU A 319 11.30 10.44 -14.06
N ASP A 320 11.57 11.11 -15.18
CA ASP A 320 12.78 11.93 -15.31
C ASP A 320 12.64 13.21 -14.48
N ASP A 321 11.45 13.80 -14.44
CA ASP A 321 11.13 14.91 -13.54
C ASP A 321 11.24 14.50 -12.08
N LEU A 322 10.74 13.31 -11.72
CA LEU A 322 10.91 12.75 -10.37
C LEU A 322 12.39 12.57 -9.99
N LEU A 323 13.23 12.16 -10.94
CA LEU A 323 14.68 12.04 -10.74
C LEU A 323 15.35 13.40 -10.57
N ARG A 324 14.86 14.46 -11.22
CA ARG A 324 15.37 15.83 -11.04
C ARG A 324 15.05 16.37 -9.65
N GLU A 325 13.84 16.11 -9.16
CA GLU A 325 13.36 16.57 -7.84
C GLU A 325 13.74 15.64 -6.67
N ARG A 326 14.59 14.63 -6.93
CA ARG A 326 14.94 13.58 -5.94
C ARG A 326 15.46 14.13 -4.62
N ASP A 327 16.26 15.20 -4.68
CA ASP A 327 16.92 15.75 -3.50
C ASP A 327 15.90 16.46 -2.62
N SER A 328 14.98 17.22 -3.22
CA SER A 328 13.87 17.85 -2.51
C SER A 328 12.91 16.84 -1.89
N ILE A 329 12.60 15.73 -2.57
CA ILE A 329 11.78 14.65 -2.01
C ILE A 329 12.49 13.99 -0.82
N ARG A 330 13.79 13.75 -0.93
CA ARG A 330 14.60 13.19 0.17
C ARG A 330 14.59 14.13 1.39
N GLU A 331 14.78 15.43 1.18
CA GLU A 331 14.71 16.43 2.25
C GLU A 331 13.34 16.48 2.94
N LEU A 332 12.25 16.37 2.17
CA LEU A 332 10.89 16.28 2.73
C LEU A 332 10.71 15.02 3.58
N LYS A 333 11.18 13.86 3.09
CA LYS A 333 11.15 12.62 3.86
C LYS A 333 11.96 12.73 5.16
N GLU A 334 13.18 13.27 5.11
CA GLU A 334 14.00 13.47 6.30
C GLU A 334 13.34 14.43 7.31
N THR A 335 12.66 15.46 6.81
CA THR A 335 11.87 16.39 7.63
C THR A 335 10.70 15.67 8.30
N ALA A 336 9.99 14.80 7.56
CA ALA A 336 8.92 13.97 8.11
C ALA A 336 9.44 13.06 9.24
N ASP A 337 10.53 12.34 8.98
CA ASP A 337 11.16 11.41 9.92
C ASP A 337 11.62 12.12 11.20
N LYS A 338 12.26 13.29 11.08
CA LYS A 338 12.68 14.10 12.24
C LYS A 338 11.48 14.63 13.03
N THR A 339 10.43 15.05 12.34
CA THR A 339 9.23 15.61 13.00
C THR A 339 8.45 14.55 13.75
N GLU A 340 8.31 13.36 13.20
CA GLU A 340 7.69 12.23 13.89
C GLU A 340 8.46 11.87 15.16
N GLN A 341 9.79 11.74 15.08
CA GLN A 341 10.63 11.50 16.27
C GLN A 341 10.54 12.62 17.31
N PHE A 342 10.38 13.87 16.88
CA PHE A 342 10.19 15.00 17.78
C PHE A 342 8.83 14.93 18.48
N LEU A 343 7.75 14.69 17.72
CA LEU A 343 6.39 14.60 18.24
C LEU A 343 6.26 13.42 19.20
N ASP A 344 6.78 12.24 18.87
CA ASP A 344 6.74 11.05 19.73
C ASP A 344 7.34 11.30 21.11
N LYS A 345 8.41 12.12 21.17
CA LYS A 345 9.10 12.45 22.42
C LYS A 345 8.46 13.60 23.19
N ASN A 346 7.97 14.62 22.49
CA ASN A 346 7.68 15.92 23.11
C ASN A 346 6.20 16.33 23.05
N TYR A 347 5.34 15.64 22.28
CA TYR A 347 3.97 16.09 22.06
C TYR A 347 3.16 16.25 23.34
N GLU A 348 3.12 15.20 24.17
CA GLU A 348 2.36 15.23 25.43
C GLU A 348 2.98 16.19 26.45
N LEU A 349 4.31 16.35 26.45
CA LEU A 349 5.00 17.30 27.32
C LEU A 349 4.59 18.74 26.98
N ILE A 350 4.76 19.16 25.71
CA ILE A 350 4.42 20.51 25.25
C ILE A 350 2.91 20.77 25.40
N ARG A 351 2.07 19.76 25.14
CA ARG A 351 0.62 19.86 25.35
C ARG A 351 0.27 20.19 26.80
N ARG A 352 0.87 19.49 27.77
CA ARG A 352 0.66 19.74 29.21
C ARG A 352 1.17 21.13 29.62
N GLN A 353 2.34 21.53 29.11
CA GLN A 353 2.87 22.88 29.33
C GLN A 353 1.88 23.95 28.83
N LYS A 354 1.27 23.77 27.65
CA LYS A 354 0.22 24.67 27.13
C LYS A 354 -1.02 24.75 28.00
N THR A 355 -1.47 23.63 28.56
CA THR A 355 -2.58 23.63 29.51
C THR A 355 -2.25 24.46 30.75
N PHE A 356 -1.07 24.26 31.33
CA PHE A 356 -0.59 25.07 32.47
C PHE A 356 -0.57 26.57 32.14
N LEU A 357 -0.02 26.95 30.99
CA LEU A 357 0.07 28.34 30.54
C LEU A 357 -1.31 28.98 30.40
N HIS A 358 -2.28 28.25 29.85
CA HIS A 358 -3.65 28.73 29.70
C HIS A 358 -4.36 28.91 31.05
N GLU A 359 -4.18 27.98 31.97
CA GLU A 359 -4.71 28.07 33.34
C GLU A 359 -4.12 29.29 34.07
N LEU A 360 -2.80 29.49 33.96
CA LEU A 360 -2.09 30.61 34.57
C LEU A 360 -2.53 31.96 34.00
N GLU A 361 -2.72 32.07 32.69
CA GLU A 361 -3.29 33.27 32.06
C GLU A 361 -4.68 33.60 32.61
N GLY A 362 -5.48 32.57 32.88
CA GLY A 362 -6.77 32.70 33.54
C GLY A 362 -6.66 33.26 34.96
N GLU A 363 -5.67 32.83 35.76
CA GLU A 363 -5.43 33.37 37.10
C GLU A 363 -4.93 34.82 37.08
N ILE A 364 -3.98 35.13 36.20
CA ILE A 364 -3.47 36.51 36.03
C ILE A 364 -4.60 37.46 35.65
N SER A 365 -5.45 37.05 34.70
CA SER A 365 -6.59 37.87 34.23
C SER A 365 -7.65 38.11 35.32
N LYS A 366 -7.76 37.20 36.31
CA LYS A 366 -8.67 37.32 37.45
C LYS A 366 -8.11 38.20 38.58
N GLY A 367 -6.88 38.71 38.45
CA GLY A 367 -6.23 39.52 39.48
C GLY A 367 -5.77 38.72 40.70
N ALA A 368 -5.37 37.46 40.49
CA ALA A 368 -4.88 36.56 41.55
C ALA A 368 -3.54 37.00 42.18
N PHE A 369 -2.80 37.87 41.49
CA PHE A 369 -1.44 38.26 41.85
C PHE A 369 -1.33 39.77 42.01
N GLU A 370 -0.29 40.19 42.73
CA GLU A 370 0.12 41.59 42.75
C GLU A 370 0.57 42.07 41.36
N LYS A 371 0.63 43.39 41.17
CA LYS A 371 0.86 43.99 39.86
C LYS A 371 2.23 43.61 39.28
N ASP A 372 3.28 43.67 40.10
CA ASP A 372 4.65 43.30 39.75
C ASP A 372 4.79 41.79 39.45
N GLN A 373 4.13 40.94 40.24
CA GLN A 373 4.05 39.49 40.02
C GLN A 373 3.37 39.15 38.69
N SER A 374 2.23 39.81 38.42
CA SER A 374 1.49 39.68 37.16
C SER A 374 2.32 40.08 35.95
N GLU A 375 3.04 41.21 36.04
CA GLU A 375 3.93 41.70 34.98
C GLU A 375 5.08 40.70 34.72
N LYS A 376 5.71 40.16 35.77
CA LYS A 376 6.80 39.19 35.64
C LYS A 376 6.34 37.87 35.03
N LEU A 377 5.23 37.29 35.52
CA LEU A 377 4.67 36.05 34.96
C LEU A 377 4.23 36.25 33.50
N SER A 378 3.63 37.38 33.18
CA SER A 378 3.21 37.73 31.82
C SER A 378 4.39 37.85 30.86
N ALA A 379 5.53 38.37 31.32
CA ALA A 379 6.75 38.46 30.52
C ALA A 379 7.29 37.06 30.16
N ILE A 380 7.36 36.14 31.12
CA ILE A 380 7.81 34.76 30.88
C ILE A 380 6.81 33.98 30.01
N LEU A 381 5.49 34.18 30.24
CA LEU A 381 4.43 33.63 29.39
C LEU A 381 4.61 34.06 27.92
N LYS A 382 4.92 35.34 27.71
CA LYS A 382 5.19 35.88 26.38
C LYS A 382 6.44 35.26 25.77
N GLU A 383 7.53 35.16 26.51
CA GLU A 383 8.77 34.51 26.06
C GLU A 383 8.53 33.07 25.61
N TYR A 384 7.76 32.29 26.39
CA TYR A 384 7.38 30.93 26.02
C TYR A 384 6.57 30.91 24.72
N LYS A 385 5.56 31.78 24.60
CA LYS A 385 4.73 31.90 23.38
C LYS A 385 5.53 32.33 22.15
N ASP A 386 6.51 33.20 22.32
CA ASP A 386 7.38 33.65 21.24
C ASP A 386 8.36 32.54 20.79
N THR A 387 8.64 31.57 21.68
CA THR A 387 9.49 30.40 21.38
C THR A 387 8.72 29.26 20.71
N LEU A 388 7.41 29.10 20.99
CA LEU A 388 6.56 28.04 20.42
C LEU A 388 6.65 27.91 18.89
N PRO A 389 6.62 28.99 18.09
CA PRO A 389 6.77 28.89 16.63
C PRO A 389 8.04 28.15 16.18
N SER A 390 9.14 28.26 16.94
CA SER A 390 10.47 27.73 16.59
C SER A 390 10.60 26.21 16.74
N ILE A 391 9.62 25.53 17.36
CA ILE A 391 9.63 24.05 17.42
C ILE A 391 9.52 23.41 16.04
N ALA A 392 8.98 24.14 15.06
CA ALA A 392 8.97 23.71 13.65
C ALA A 392 10.38 23.41 13.11
N SER A 393 11.41 24.04 13.69
CA SER A 393 12.83 23.80 13.40
C SER A 393 13.53 22.97 14.47
N PHE A 394 12.78 22.23 15.30
CA PHE A 394 13.29 21.38 16.37
C PHE A 394 14.08 22.14 17.46
N GLY A 395 13.72 23.41 17.73
CA GLY A 395 14.27 24.19 18.84
C GLY A 395 13.90 23.63 20.21
N THR A 396 14.79 23.75 21.20
CA THR A 396 14.72 23.04 22.49
C THR A 396 14.53 23.92 23.72
N ASP A 397 14.46 25.24 23.57
CA ASP A 397 14.55 26.14 24.73
C ASP A 397 13.25 26.23 25.55
N LEU A 398 12.15 25.65 25.06
CA LEU A 398 10.83 25.66 25.71
C LEU A 398 10.85 25.10 27.14
N ASP A 399 11.56 23.99 27.36
CA ASP A 399 11.59 23.36 28.67
C ASP A 399 12.25 24.27 29.70
N SER A 400 13.31 25.00 29.31
CA SER A 400 13.99 25.93 30.19
C SER A 400 13.12 27.13 30.57
N THR A 401 12.37 27.68 29.60
CA THR A 401 11.44 28.78 29.82
C THR A 401 10.24 28.32 30.65
N PHE A 402 9.73 27.11 30.42
CA PHE A 402 8.66 26.52 31.23
C PHE A 402 9.09 26.27 32.67
N GLU A 403 10.28 25.71 32.89
CA GLU A 403 10.84 25.50 34.22
C GLU A 403 10.99 26.82 34.98
N ASN A 404 11.49 27.87 34.31
CA ASN A 404 11.56 29.21 34.89
C ASN A 404 10.17 29.75 35.27
N LEU A 405 9.17 29.60 34.39
CA LEU A 405 7.79 30.00 34.66
C LEU A 405 7.21 29.26 35.87
N ARG A 406 7.35 27.92 35.87
CA ARG A 406 6.83 27.04 36.91
C ARG A 406 7.44 27.37 38.27
N ASN A 407 8.76 27.54 38.32
CA ASN A 407 9.46 27.87 39.56
C ASN A 407 9.09 29.28 40.06
N THR A 408 8.91 30.23 39.15
CA THR A 408 8.44 31.58 39.49
C THR A 408 7.02 31.53 40.05
N TYR A 409 6.07 30.84 39.40
CA TYR A 409 4.71 30.64 39.92
C TYR A 409 4.73 29.94 41.28
N LYS A 410 5.49 28.84 41.41
CA LYS A 410 5.64 28.10 42.67
C LYS A 410 6.14 29.00 43.79
N SER A 411 7.09 29.90 43.52
CA SER A 411 7.61 30.83 44.53
C SER A 411 6.56 31.81 45.07
N TYR A 412 5.55 32.15 44.27
CA TYR A 412 4.43 32.99 44.68
C TYR A 412 3.33 32.19 45.40
N PHE A 413 3.11 30.95 45.00
CA PHE A 413 2.11 30.09 45.64
C PHE A 413 2.60 29.53 46.99
N ASN A 414 3.90 29.26 47.15
CA ASN A 414 4.43 28.60 48.35
C ASN A 414 4.07 29.32 49.67
N PRO A 415 4.22 30.65 49.82
CA PRO A 415 3.85 31.34 51.06
C PRO A 415 2.36 31.22 51.40
N ILE A 416 1.48 31.28 50.39
CA ILE A 416 0.03 31.16 50.56
C ILE A 416 -0.33 29.72 50.94
N HIS A 417 0.29 28.74 50.29
CA HIS A 417 0.10 27.33 50.61
C HIS A 417 0.54 27.00 52.05
N ASP A 418 1.70 27.52 52.47
CA ASP A 418 2.25 27.31 53.81
C ASP A 418 1.35 27.94 54.89
N ASP A 419 0.85 29.16 54.68
CA ASP A 419 -0.07 29.83 55.62
C ASP A 419 -1.40 29.04 55.74
N ARG A 420 -1.94 28.55 54.62
CA ARG A 420 -3.12 27.67 54.65
C ARG A 420 -2.88 26.43 55.51
N ASP A 421 -1.74 25.79 55.35
CA ASP A 421 -1.38 24.60 56.12
C ASP A 421 -1.10 24.92 57.60
N GLU A 422 -0.55 26.09 57.91
CA GLU A 422 -0.38 26.57 59.28
C GLU A 422 -1.75 26.76 59.97
N TRP A 423 -2.75 27.32 59.27
CA TRP A 423 -4.11 27.43 59.78
C TRP A 423 -4.77 26.08 60.02
N LEU A 424 -4.63 25.14 59.08
CA LEU A 424 -5.11 23.77 59.28
C LEU A 424 -4.44 23.12 60.50
N LYS A 425 -3.13 23.33 60.67
CA LYS A 425 -2.39 22.85 61.83
C LYS A 425 -2.91 23.45 63.14
N LYS A 426 -3.13 24.77 63.20
CA LYS A 426 -3.74 25.45 64.36
C LYS A 426 -5.11 24.90 64.71
N ILE A 427 -5.95 24.60 63.71
CA ILE A 427 -7.27 23.98 63.94
C ILE A 427 -7.12 22.56 64.51
N HIS A 428 -6.21 21.75 63.95
CA HIS A 428 -5.98 20.39 64.44
C HIS A 428 -5.43 20.38 65.87
N GLU A 429 -4.43 21.23 66.17
CA GLU A 429 -3.88 21.38 67.51
C GLU A 429 -4.92 21.85 68.53
N TYR A 430 -5.82 22.76 68.13
CA TYR A 430 -6.92 23.20 69.00
C TYR A 430 -7.98 22.09 69.21
N LEU A 431 -8.33 21.35 68.17
CA LEU A 431 -9.24 20.21 68.30
C LEU A 431 -8.64 19.12 69.19
N ASP A 432 -7.35 18.80 69.03
CA ASP A 432 -6.63 17.83 69.86
C ASP A 432 -6.63 18.27 71.34
N SER A 433 -6.45 19.56 71.62
CA SER A 433 -6.39 20.06 73.00
C SER A 433 -7.73 20.04 73.72
N ILE A 434 -8.85 20.14 73.00
CA ILE A 434 -10.19 20.13 73.60
C ILE A 434 -10.90 18.77 73.50
N GLN A 435 -10.36 17.80 72.75
CA GLN A 435 -11.06 16.55 72.40
C GLN A 435 -11.61 15.77 73.61
N ASP A 436 -10.82 15.69 74.68
CA ASP A 436 -11.14 14.91 75.88
C ASP A 436 -11.79 15.73 77.00
N GLU A 437 -11.95 17.04 76.79
CA GLU A 437 -12.58 17.94 77.74
C GLU A 437 -14.06 17.61 77.93
N ARG A 438 -14.51 17.70 79.18
CA ARG A 438 -15.90 17.43 79.58
C ARG A 438 -16.53 18.66 80.21
N ASN A 439 -17.77 18.94 79.83
CA ASN A 439 -18.54 20.03 80.43
C ASN A 439 -19.14 19.63 81.79
N SER A 440 -19.84 20.58 82.44
CA SER A 440 -20.39 20.42 83.81
C SER A 440 -21.39 19.25 83.96
N ILE A 441 -21.99 18.81 82.85
CA ILE A 441 -22.96 17.71 82.77
C ILE A 441 -22.33 16.39 82.27
N GLY A 442 -21.00 16.35 82.08
CA GLY A 442 -20.24 15.14 81.79
C GLY A 442 -20.16 14.72 80.32
N LYS A 443 -20.72 15.51 79.39
CA LYS A 443 -20.56 15.29 77.93
C LYS A 443 -19.12 15.57 77.53
N ARG A 444 -18.59 14.84 76.53
CA ARG A 444 -17.25 15.05 75.97
C ARG A 444 -17.32 15.88 74.70
N ALA A 445 -16.40 16.83 74.54
CA ALA A 445 -16.36 17.73 73.39
C ALA A 445 -16.15 16.99 72.05
N GLY A 446 -15.27 15.99 72.03
CA GLY A 446 -14.99 15.18 70.84
C GLY A 446 -16.18 14.39 70.27
N ASP A 447 -17.25 14.23 71.05
CA ASP A 447 -18.45 13.48 70.65
C ASP A 447 -19.57 14.43 70.15
N GLN A 448 -19.33 15.75 70.08
CA GLN A 448 -20.32 16.74 69.67
C GLN A 448 -20.33 16.97 68.15
N ASP A 449 -21.49 17.30 67.58
CA ASP A 449 -21.67 17.47 66.12
C ASP A 449 -20.85 18.62 65.51
N TRP A 450 -20.53 19.64 66.32
CA TRP A 450 -19.69 20.78 65.92
C TRP A 450 -18.20 20.43 65.93
N PHE A 451 -17.78 19.33 66.56
CA PHE A 451 -16.40 18.85 66.61
C PHE A 451 -16.05 18.08 65.32
N ARG A 452 -15.85 18.82 64.22
CA ARG A 452 -15.48 18.23 62.91
C ARG A 452 -14.07 18.60 62.49
N ARG A 453 -13.21 17.59 62.35
CA ARG A 453 -11.85 17.75 61.83
C ARG A 453 -11.87 18.12 60.34
N PRO A 454 -11.18 19.19 59.91
CA PRO A 454 -10.96 19.45 58.49
C PRO A 454 -9.95 18.46 57.90
N THR A 455 -9.72 18.55 56.59
CA THR A 455 -8.63 17.81 55.93
C THR A 455 -7.28 18.14 56.57
N PRO A 456 -6.37 17.16 56.69
CA PRO A 456 -5.05 17.39 57.26
C PRO A 456 -4.23 18.38 56.42
N PRO A 457 -3.20 19.03 57.00
CA PRO A 457 -2.25 19.85 56.25
C PRO A 457 -1.60 19.05 55.11
N CYS A 458 -1.40 19.70 53.97
CA CYS A 458 -0.84 19.05 52.77
C CYS A 458 0.67 18.80 52.87
N GLY A 459 1.40 19.64 53.61
CA GLY A 459 2.86 19.65 53.68
C GLY A 459 3.47 20.46 52.53
N GLU A 460 4.50 19.93 51.88
CA GLU A 460 5.22 20.66 50.83
C GLU A 460 4.41 20.78 49.53
N LEU A 461 4.36 22.01 48.99
CA LEU A 461 3.75 22.35 47.70
C LEU A 461 4.44 21.63 46.52
N GLU A 462 3.66 20.90 45.75
CA GLU A 462 4.10 20.20 44.54
C GLU A 462 3.33 20.70 43.31
N ILE A 463 4.05 21.27 42.35
CA ILE A 463 3.51 21.82 41.10
C ILE A 463 4.33 21.23 39.96
N GLN A 464 3.70 20.45 39.07
CA GLN A 464 4.36 19.87 37.91
C GLN A 464 3.85 20.45 36.59
N PHE A 465 2.56 20.23 36.27
CA PHE A 465 1.93 20.67 35.03
C PHE A 465 0.50 21.24 35.22
N SER A 466 0.05 21.41 36.47
CA SER A 466 -1.18 22.12 36.80
C SER A 466 -0.86 23.33 37.68
N ILE A 467 -1.67 24.38 37.61
CA ILE A 467 -1.61 25.48 38.59
C ILE A 467 -2.07 25.05 40.00
N LYS A 468 -2.62 23.84 40.13
CA LYS A 468 -3.05 23.27 41.41
C LYS A 468 -1.96 22.39 42.00
N CYS A 469 -1.89 22.37 43.34
CA CYS A 469 -1.00 21.44 44.04
C CYS A 469 -1.38 19.99 43.74
N GLU A 470 -0.41 19.15 43.35
CA GLU A 470 -0.64 17.75 42.98
C GLU A 470 -1.14 16.91 44.18
N LYS A 471 -0.82 17.32 45.40
CA LYS A 471 -1.18 16.59 46.63
C LYS A 471 -2.56 16.94 47.17
N CYS A 472 -2.92 18.22 47.20
CA CYS A 472 -4.19 18.69 47.76
C CYS A 472 -5.18 19.25 46.73
N HIS A 473 -4.81 19.27 45.45
CA HIS A 473 -5.61 19.77 44.32
C HIS A 473 -6.18 21.19 44.51
N THR A 474 -5.55 21.99 45.36
CA THR A 474 -5.93 23.37 45.64
C THR A 474 -5.09 24.31 44.78
N GLY A 475 -5.72 25.28 44.12
CA GLY A 475 -5.05 26.38 43.40
C GLY A 475 -4.72 27.58 44.29
N LEU A 476 -3.95 28.54 43.78
CA LEU A 476 -3.51 29.72 44.55
C LEU A 476 -4.69 30.53 45.09
N ASN A 477 -5.66 30.88 44.23
CA ASN A 477 -6.84 31.63 44.65
C ASN A 477 -7.71 30.87 45.68
N GLU A 478 -7.85 29.56 45.49
CA GLU A 478 -8.61 28.71 46.42
C GLU A 478 -7.92 28.68 47.79
N ALA A 479 -6.59 28.54 47.83
CA ALA A 479 -5.83 28.57 49.06
C ALA A 479 -5.96 29.92 49.80
N SER A 480 -5.91 31.04 49.08
CA SER A 480 -6.12 32.37 49.66
C SER A 480 -7.50 32.52 50.32
N LEU A 481 -8.55 32.00 49.68
CA LEU A 481 -9.90 32.00 50.26
C LEU A 481 -9.99 31.10 51.51
N TYR A 482 -9.35 29.93 51.46
CA TYR A 482 -9.34 29.00 52.60
C TYR A 482 -8.64 29.55 53.83
N ILE A 483 -7.58 30.34 53.69
CA ILE A 483 -6.93 30.99 54.84
C ILE A 483 -7.94 31.80 55.66
N THR A 484 -8.74 32.62 54.98
CA THR A 484 -9.77 33.45 55.63
C THR A 484 -10.87 32.58 56.24
N GLU A 485 -11.31 31.55 55.53
CA GLU A 485 -12.33 30.61 56.00
C GLU A 485 -11.86 29.84 57.24
N PHE A 486 -10.62 29.35 57.25
CA PHE A 486 -10.04 28.60 58.37
C PHE A 486 -9.82 29.46 59.61
N SER A 487 -9.41 30.72 59.45
CA SER A 487 -9.36 31.67 60.56
C SER A 487 -10.74 31.83 61.22
N ASN A 488 -11.77 32.12 60.42
CA ASN A 488 -13.14 32.28 60.91
C ASN A 488 -13.70 30.97 61.50
N ARG A 489 -13.33 29.82 60.93
CA ARG A 489 -13.73 28.51 61.45
C ARG A 489 -13.13 28.25 62.81
N LEU A 490 -11.85 28.58 63.03
CA LEU A 490 -11.21 28.41 64.32
C LEU A 490 -11.90 29.27 65.41
N GLU A 491 -12.26 30.50 65.09
CA GLU A 491 -13.02 31.38 66.01
C GLU A 491 -14.38 30.78 66.35
N LYS A 492 -15.17 30.37 65.35
CA LYS A 492 -16.47 29.72 65.59
C LYS A 492 -16.35 28.44 66.41
N LEU A 493 -15.25 27.69 66.23
CA LEU A 493 -15.00 26.47 66.99
C LEU A 493 -14.70 26.77 68.45
N LYS A 494 -13.95 27.84 68.73
CA LYS A 494 -13.73 28.35 70.09
C LYS A 494 -15.04 28.81 70.74
N ASP A 495 -15.85 29.58 70.03
CA ASP A 495 -17.15 30.04 70.54
C ASP A 495 -18.10 28.87 70.84
N SER A 496 -18.11 27.86 69.97
CA SER A 496 -18.92 26.64 70.15
C SER A 496 -18.45 25.84 71.37
N PHE A 497 -17.13 25.71 71.56
CA PHE A 497 -16.57 25.06 72.73
C PHE A 497 -16.86 25.83 74.02
N ASP A 498 -16.70 27.16 74.03
CA ASP A 498 -17.03 28.01 75.18
C ASP A 498 -18.51 27.93 75.54
N SER A 499 -19.41 27.89 74.54
CA SER A 499 -20.83 27.67 74.76
C SER A 499 -21.10 26.27 75.35
N PHE A 500 -20.43 25.24 74.83
CA PHE A 500 -20.54 23.86 75.31
C PHE A 500 -20.09 23.71 76.77
N MET A 501 -19.02 24.41 77.17
CA MET A 501 -18.52 24.40 78.55
C MET A 501 -19.46 25.11 79.53
N ARG A 502 -20.27 26.06 79.04
CA ARG A 502 -21.30 26.77 79.82
C ARG A 502 -22.66 26.08 79.85
N GLU A 503 -22.81 24.89 79.23
CA GLU A 503 -24.04 24.11 79.36
C GLU A 503 -24.25 23.71 80.83
N GLU A 504 -25.35 24.17 81.42
CA GLU A 504 -25.78 23.81 82.78
C GLU A 504 -26.75 22.62 82.77
N PRO A 505 -26.83 21.84 83.86
CA PRO A 505 -27.80 20.76 83.99
C PRO A 505 -29.21 21.35 83.91
N SER A 506 -29.95 20.96 82.88
CA SER A 506 -31.36 21.27 82.77
C SER A 506 -32.08 20.77 84.03
N GLN A 507 -32.64 21.70 84.80
CA GLN A 507 -33.61 21.34 85.83
C GLN A 507 -34.76 20.63 85.12
N GLY A 508 -34.99 19.38 85.51
CA GLY A 508 -35.91 18.49 84.82
C GLY A 508 -37.34 19.05 84.78
N SER A 509 -37.90 19.10 83.58
CA SER A 509 -39.22 18.58 83.34
C SER A 509 -39.10 17.49 82.28
N GLY A 510 -39.14 16.24 82.76
CA GLY A 510 -39.54 15.12 81.93
C GLY A 510 -41.00 15.32 81.54
N GLU A 511 -41.21 16.07 80.47
CA GLU A 511 -42.29 15.76 79.55
C GLU A 511 -41.63 15.56 78.19
N THR A 512 -41.70 14.32 77.74
CA THR A 512 -41.51 13.92 76.36
C THR A 512 -42.51 14.72 75.52
N HIS A 513 -42.18 15.97 75.17
CA HIS A 513 -42.75 16.60 74.01
C HIS A 513 -42.16 15.84 72.82
N VAL A 514 -42.88 14.79 72.41
CA VAL A 514 -42.96 14.42 71.01
C VAL A 514 -43.26 15.73 70.29
N SER A 515 -42.24 16.38 69.75
CA SER A 515 -42.45 17.37 68.71
C SER A 515 -43.07 16.56 67.58
N LYS A 516 -44.39 16.60 67.49
CA LYS A 516 -45.07 16.23 66.26
C LYS A 516 -44.32 16.99 65.16
N ALA A 517 -43.58 16.28 64.32
CA ALA A 517 -43.08 16.84 63.07
C ALA A 517 -44.27 17.57 62.45
N ARG A 518 -44.17 18.91 62.35
CA ARG A 518 -45.24 19.70 61.77
C ARG A 518 -45.21 19.43 60.29
N THR A 519 -45.93 18.40 59.84
CA THR A 519 -46.03 18.09 58.42
C THR A 519 -46.69 19.28 57.73
N LYS A 520 -45.93 19.99 56.88
CA LYS A 520 -46.48 21.04 56.02
C LYS A 520 -46.71 20.44 54.65
N LYS A 521 -47.95 20.48 54.19
CA LYS A 521 -48.31 20.10 52.81
C LYS A 521 -47.88 21.19 51.85
N LEU A 522 -47.11 20.81 50.83
CA LEU A 522 -46.69 21.68 49.74
C LEU A 522 -47.31 21.15 48.44
N THR A 523 -48.20 21.95 47.85
CA THR A 523 -48.82 21.60 46.57
C THR A 523 -47.98 22.18 45.43
N LEU A 524 -47.47 21.33 44.55
CA LEU A 524 -46.59 21.71 43.45
C LEU A 524 -47.23 21.34 42.10
N LYS A 525 -47.01 22.14 41.06
CA LYS A 525 -47.43 21.79 39.70
C LYS A 525 -46.61 20.62 39.15
N ARG A 526 -47.20 19.76 38.33
CA ARG A 526 -46.51 18.62 37.71
C ARG A 526 -45.28 18.97 36.86
N LYS A 527 -45.22 20.19 36.31
CA LYS A 527 -44.04 20.76 35.63
C LYS A 527 -43.81 22.19 36.08
N LEU A 528 -42.58 22.45 36.53
CA LEU A 528 -42.13 23.76 37.02
C LEU A 528 -40.61 23.91 36.81
N THR A 529 -40.16 25.14 36.65
CA THR A 529 -38.74 25.48 36.47
C THR A 529 -38.02 25.56 37.82
N TYR A 530 -36.69 25.39 37.82
CA TYR A 530 -35.89 25.44 39.05
C TYR A 530 -36.08 26.74 39.85
N ARG A 531 -36.27 27.87 39.15
CA ARG A 531 -36.50 29.17 39.79
C ARG A 531 -37.86 29.25 40.49
N GLU A 532 -38.88 28.59 39.95
CA GLU A 532 -40.22 28.52 40.57
C GLU A 532 -40.21 27.58 41.78
N LEU A 533 -39.52 26.44 41.67
CA LEU A 533 -39.32 25.53 42.81
C LEU A 533 -38.62 26.23 43.97
N LYS A 534 -37.52 26.94 43.69
CA LYS A 534 -36.77 27.68 44.70
C LYS A 534 -37.64 28.73 45.40
N ARG A 535 -38.50 29.43 44.65
CA ARG A 535 -39.43 30.42 45.20
C ARG A 535 -40.48 29.80 46.13
N GLU A 536 -41.04 28.65 45.77
CA GLU A 536 -42.03 27.98 46.63
C GLU A 536 -41.39 27.40 47.91
N LEU A 537 -40.14 26.93 47.80
CA LEU A 537 -39.37 26.48 48.97
C LEU A 537 -38.98 27.66 49.89
N GLU A 538 -38.56 28.80 49.34
CA GLU A 538 -38.18 29.99 50.13
C GLU A 538 -39.37 30.61 50.88
N LYS A 539 -40.62 30.47 50.38
CA LYS A 539 -41.83 30.92 51.10
C LYS A 539 -42.11 30.10 52.36
N LEU A 540 -41.65 28.85 52.38
CA LEU A 540 -41.76 27.99 53.55
C LEU A 540 -40.56 28.30 54.44
N SER A 541 -40.73 29.17 55.44
CA SER A 541 -39.76 29.22 56.55
C SER A 541 -39.80 27.87 57.27
N LEU A 542 -38.78 27.05 57.05
CA LEU A 542 -38.66 25.68 57.56
C LEU A 542 -37.50 25.59 58.54
N SER A 543 -37.72 24.93 59.68
CA SER A 543 -36.64 24.41 60.54
C SER A 543 -36.20 23.04 60.03
N GLU A 544 -34.97 22.63 60.30
CA GLU A 544 -34.39 21.37 59.80
C GLU A 544 -35.22 20.12 60.18
N ASP A 545 -36.04 20.19 61.22
CA ASP A 545 -36.88 19.09 61.71
C ASP A 545 -38.28 19.01 61.07
N THR A 546 -38.55 19.72 59.97
CA THR A 546 -39.88 19.80 59.33
C THR A 546 -40.05 18.77 58.21
N GLU A 547 -40.96 17.80 58.37
CA GLU A 547 -41.35 16.90 57.27
C GLU A 547 -42.25 17.62 56.24
N LEU A 548 -41.91 17.50 54.95
CA LEU A 548 -42.68 18.05 53.83
C LEU A 548 -43.43 16.94 53.11
N GLU A 549 -44.76 17.06 53.04
CA GLU A 549 -45.60 16.18 52.21
C GLU A 549 -45.91 16.91 50.90
N ILE A 550 -45.40 16.41 49.78
CA ILE A 550 -45.53 17.05 48.46
C ILE A 550 -46.71 16.42 47.72
N GLU A 551 -47.70 17.25 47.39
CA GLU A 551 -48.89 16.86 46.62
C GLU A 551 -48.80 17.50 45.24
N LEU A 552 -48.81 16.71 44.17
CA LEU A 552 -48.70 17.23 42.81
C LEU A 552 -50.10 17.56 42.27
N GLU A 553 -50.32 18.81 41.88
CA GLU A 553 -51.48 19.18 41.05
C GLU A 553 -51.34 18.53 39.67
N ASP A 554 -52.44 17.97 39.15
CA ASP A 554 -52.49 17.23 37.87
C ASP A 554 -51.94 17.99 36.66
#